data_AF-A0A3S5JSD4-F1
#
_entry.id   AF-A0A3S5JSD4-F1
#
_cell.length_a   1.000
_cell.length_b   1.000
_cell.length_c   1.000
_cell.angle_alpha   90.00
_cell.angle_beta   90.00
_cell.angle_gamma   90.00
#
_symmetry.space_group_name_H-M   'P 1'
#
loop_
_entity.id
_entity.type
_entity.pdbx_description
1 polymer ?
#
loop_
_entity_poly.entity_id
_entity_poly.type
_entity_poly.pdbx_seq_one_letter_code
_entity_poly.pdbx_strand_id
1 'polypeptide(L)'
;MRLTGTVSSGLGRAHIFMAQPHYQEQFKTLLGGAAWPGTLNLAIEGQDLVNYIALRKKSGIDTLDASDEDRSSASQIDVSMHEAHRIRGFLRDGVSFGGATAFSALLESGGQTTECAILIPDLTRHTDVVEVIACAFLREKLSLQDDDIVSIQVN
;
A
#
# COMPACT_ATOMS: atom_id res chain seq x y z
N MET A 1 -11.88 5.97 4.23
CA MET A 1 -11.78 4.75 5.06
C MET A 1 -10.60 4.91 6.01
N ARG A 2 -10.64 4.36 7.22
CA ARG A 2 -9.50 4.33 8.15
C ARG A 2 -9.06 2.89 8.35
N LEU A 3 -7.76 2.64 8.26
CA LEU A 3 -7.13 1.35 8.54
C LEU A 3 -6.19 1.51 9.73
N THR A 4 -6.11 0.50 10.59
CA THR A 4 -5.07 0.38 11.62
C THR A 4 -4.20 -0.80 11.26
N GLY A 5 -2.88 -0.64 11.37
CA GLY A 5 -1.94 -1.71 11.06
C GLY A 5 -0.71 -1.66 11.94
N THR A 6 -0.09 -2.83 12.09
CA THR A 6 1.12 -3.04 12.89
C THR A 6 2.33 -3.00 11.98
N VAL A 7 3.29 -2.14 12.27
CA VAL A 7 4.52 -1.99 11.49
C VAL A 7 5.30 -3.31 11.51
N SER A 8 5.72 -3.75 10.32
CA SER A 8 6.48 -4.99 10.15
C SER A 8 7.63 -4.81 9.17
N SER A 9 8.65 -5.66 9.33
CA SER A 9 9.75 -5.76 8.37
C SER A 9 9.45 -6.79 7.28
N GLY A 10 9.70 -6.41 6.03
CA GLY A 10 9.69 -7.34 4.90
C GLY A 10 11.07 -7.91 4.57
N LEU A 11 11.19 -8.60 3.43
CA LEU A 11 12.47 -9.14 2.93
C LEU A 11 13.46 -8.08 2.39
N GLY A 12 13.14 -6.78 2.53
CA GLY A 12 13.97 -5.69 2.03
C GLY A 12 14.10 -5.60 0.51
N ARG A 13 13.22 -6.25 -0.27
CA ARG A 13 13.34 -6.33 -1.74
C ARG A 13 12.59 -5.23 -2.50
N ALA A 14 11.67 -4.53 -1.85
CA ALA A 14 10.85 -3.49 -2.48
C ALA A 14 11.71 -2.37 -3.10
N HIS A 15 12.87 -2.05 -2.50
CA HIS A 15 13.78 -1.02 -3.00
C HIS A 15 14.18 -1.22 -4.47
N ILE A 16 14.30 -2.47 -4.94
CA ILE A 16 14.68 -2.79 -6.33
C ILE A 16 13.61 -2.28 -7.30
N PHE A 17 12.33 -2.46 -6.93
CA PHE A 17 11.19 -1.99 -7.72
C PHE A 17 11.01 -0.49 -7.53
N MET A 18 10.98 -0.02 -6.28
CA MET A 18 10.75 1.39 -5.96
C MET A 18 11.80 2.33 -6.55
N ALA A 19 13.04 1.88 -6.77
CA ALA A 19 14.08 2.68 -7.40
C ALA A 19 13.98 2.78 -8.93
N GLN A 20 13.09 2.03 -9.60
CA GLN A 20 12.99 2.07 -11.06
C GLN A 20 12.49 3.44 -11.54
N PRO A 21 13.18 4.10 -12.50
CA PRO A 21 12.79 5.42 -13.00
C PRO A 21 11.34 5.49 -13.50
N HIS A 22 10.87 4.41 -14.15
CA HIS A 22 9.51 4.32 -14.69
C HIS A 22 8.43 4.42 -13.61
N TYR A 23 8.65 3.85 -12.43
CA TYR A 23 7.71 3.99 -11.32
C TYR A 23 7.89 5.33 -10.62
N GLN A 24 9.13 5.79 -10.44
CA GLN A 24 9.42 7.08 -9.81
C GLN A 24 8.75 8.27 -10.52
N GLU A 25 8.70 8.27 -11.85
CA GLU A 25 7.98 9.30 -12.63
C GLU A 25 6.48 9.29 -12.34
N GLN A 26 5.87 8.11 -12.20
CA GLN A 26 4.45 7.96 -11.88
C GLN A 26 4.16 8.33 -10.42
N PHE A 27 5.02 7.90 -9.49
CA PHE A 27 4.90 8.26 -8.08
C PHE A 27 5.01 9.75 -7.83
N LYS A 28 5.83 10.49 -8.60
CA LYS A 28 5.90 11.96 -8.50
C LYS A 28 4.58 12.65 -8.80
N THR A 29 3.79 12.10 -9.72
CA THR A 29 2.47 12.64 -10.05
C THR A 29 1.49 12.43 -8.90
N LEU A 30 1.62 11.32 -8.18
CA LEU A 30 0.78 10.96 -7.04
C LEU A 30 1.17 11.67 -5.73
N LEU A 31 2.46 11.65 -5.40
CA LEU A 31 3.00 12.08 -4.10
C LEU A 31 3.53 13.53 -4.11
N GLY A 32 3.57 14.19 -5.27
CA GLY A 32 4.17 15.52 -5.45
C GLY A 32 5.70 15.54 -5.35
N GLY A 33 6.36 14.38 -5.23
CA GLY A 33 7.80 14.25 -5.07
C GLY A 33 8.31 12.84 -5.34
N ALA A 34 9.64 12.67 -5.34
CA ALA A 34 10.24 11.34 -5.52
C ALA A 34 9.87 10.45 -4.33
N ALA A 35 9.40 9.23 -4.60
CA ALA A 35 9.12 8.26 -3.55
C ALA A 35 10.44 7.77 -2.94
N TRP A 36 10.46 7.61 -1.62
CA TRP A 36 11.53 6.90 -0.95
C TRP A 36 11.66 5.48 -1.54
N PRO A 37 12.89 4.98 -1.80
CA PRO A 37 13.09 3.69 -2.46
C PRO A 37 12.86 2.52 -1.48
N GLY A 38 11.62 2.35 -1.04
CA GLY A 38 11.16 1.29 -0.15
C GLY A 38 9.68 1.47 0.21
N THR A 39 9.13 0.50 0.92
CA THR A 39 7.77 0.51 1.44
C THR A 39 7.81 0.40 2.96
N LEU A 40 6.89 1.07 3.65
CA LEU A 40 6.54 0.72 5.02
C LEU A 40 5.49 -0.38 4.94
N ASN A 41 5.74 -1.53 5.57
CA ASN A 41 4.82 -2.65 5.57
C ASN A 41 4.01 -2.63 6.86
N LEU A 42 2.70 -2.77 6.74
CA LEU A 42 1.79 -2.90 7.87
C LEU A 42 1.06 -4.24 7.80
N ALA A 43 1.22 -5.06 8.83
CA ALA A 43 0.36 -6.22 9.05
C ALA A 43 -1.04 -5.72 9.44
N ILE A 44 -2.07 -6.29 8.82
CA ILE A 44 -3.46 -5.87 9.01
C ILE A 44 -4.33 -7.08 9.33
N GLU A 45 -5.25 -6.91 10.29
CA GLU A 45 -6.08 -8.00 10.80
C GLU A 45 -7.53 -7.56 11.04
N GLY A 46 -8.40 -8.52 11.31
CA GLY A 46 -9.79 -8.29 11.67
C GLY A 46 -10.55 -7.42 10.65
N GLN A 47 -11.31 -6.43 11.15
CA GLN A 47 -12.12 -5.56 10.29
C GLN A 47 -11.28 -4.71 9.33
N ASP A 48 -10.06 -4.34 9.73
CA ASP A 48 -9.16 -3.57 8.88
C ASP A 48 -8.65 -4.41 7.70
N LEU A 49 -8.41 -5.71 7.90
CA LEU A 49 -8.14 -6.64 6.81
C LEU A 49 -9.30 -6.72 5.82
N VAL A 50 -10.54 -6.83 6.30
CA VAL A 50 -11.74 -6.84 5.43
C VAL A 50 -11.83 -5.55 4.60
N ASN A 51 -11.58 -4.39 5.23
CA ASN A 51 -11.52 -3.09 4.57
C ASN A 51 -10.44 -3.05 3.47
N TYR A 52 -9.25 -3.59 3.76
CA TYR A 52 -8.17 -3.67 2.79
C TYR A 52 -8.47 -4.63 1.63
N ILE A 53 -9.12 -5.77 1.89
CA ILE A 53 -9.58 -6.70 0.84
C ILE A 53 -10.54 -5.98 -0.12
N ALA A 54 -11.39 -5.08 0.35
CA ALA A 54 -12.26 -4.28 -0.51
C ALA A 54 -11.47 -3.37 -1.46
N LEU A 55 -10.38 -2.73 -0.98
CA LEU A 55 -9.47 -1.95 -1.83
C LEU A 55 -8.69 -2.81 -2.82
N ARG A 56 -8.25 -4.02 -2.41
CA ARG A 56 -7.61 -5.00 -3.31
C ARG A 56 -8.55 -5.41 -4.44
N LYS A 57 -9.81 -5.72 -4.12
CA LYS A 57 -10.85 -6.04 -5.11
C LYS A 57 -11.08 -4.88 -6.07
N LYS A 58 -11.16 -3.63 -5.57
CA LYS A 58 -11.23 -2.43 -6.42
C LYS A 58 -10.02 -2.29 -7.35
N SER A 59 -8.86 -2.75 -6.92
CA SER A 59 -7.62 -2.77 -7.71
C SER A 59 -7.56 -3.91 -8.74
N GLY A 60 -8.57 -4.78 -8.78
CA GLY A 60 -8.59 -5.97 -9.63
C GLY A 60 -7.74 -7.13 -9.09
N ILE A 61 -7.38 -7.10 -7.80
CA ILE A 61 -6.56 -8.12 -7.15
C ILE A 61 -7.42 -8.97 -6.22
N ASP A 62 -7.54 -10.24 -6.56
CA ASP A 62 -8.22 -11.21 -5.71
C ASP A 62 -7.38 -11.53 -4.46
N THR A 63 -8.07 -11.90 -3.38
CA THR A 63 -7.45 -12.26 -2.10
C THR A 63 -7.88 -13.67 -1.73
N LEU A 64 -7.51 -14.65 -2.57
CA LEU A 64 -8.00 -16.04 -2.45
C LEU A 64 -7.56 -16.73 -1.15
N ASP A 65 -6.46 -16.28 -0.55
CA ASP A 65 -5.97 -16.81 0.72
C ASP A 65 -6.75 -16.28 1.95
N ALA A 66 -7.63 -15.27 1.76
CA ALA A 66 -8.52 -14.82 2.81
C ALA A 66 -9.76 -15.73 2.94
N SER A 67 -10.34 -15.78 4.14
CA SER A 67 -11.52 -16.59 4.41
C SER A 67 -12.70 -16.20 3.50
N ASP A 68 -13.61 -17.14 3.24
CA ASP A 68 -14.84 -16.86 2.47
C ASP A 68 -15.69 -15.79 3.17
N GLU A 69 -15.67 -15.77 4.51
CA GLU A 69 -16.36 -14.80 5.36
C GLU A 69 -15.80 -13.39 5.17
N ASP A 70 -14.47 -13.24 5.19
CA ASP A 70 -13.80 -11.95 4.96
C ASP A 70 -14.03 -11.44 3.55
N ARG A 71 -13.93 -12.31 2.54
CA ARG A 71 -14.19 -11.94 1.13
C ARG A 71 -15.63 -11.53 0.88
N SER A 72 -16.58 -12.21 1.53
CA SER A 72 -18.00 -11.88 1.45
C SER A 72 -18.28 -10.53 2.13
N SER A 73 -17.70 -10.30 3.30
CA SER A 73 -17.82 -9.05 4.05
C SER A 73 -17.21 -7.88 3.28
N ALA A 74 -16.00 -8.05 2.73
CA ALA A 74 -15.32 -7.05 1.91
C ALA A 74 -16.10 -6.68 0.65
N SER A 75 -16.86 -7.61 0.09
CA SER A 75 -17.69 -7.36 -1.10
C SER A 75 -18.88 -6.43 -0.84
N GLN A 76 -19.25 -6.21 0.43
CA GLN A 76 -20.31 -5.29 0.85
C GLN A 76 -19.78 -3.89 1.19
N ILE A 77 -18.46 -3.69 1.22
CA ILE A 77 -17.85 -2.41 1.55
C ILE A 77 -17.85 -1.51 0.31
N ASP A 78 -18.50 -0.36 0.42
CA ASP A 78 -18.43 0.67 -0.61
C ASP A 78 -17.08 1.40 -0.57
N VAL A 79 -16.31 1.24 -1.65
CA VAL A 79 -15.02 1.89 -1.89
C VAL A 79 -15.07 2.82 -3.10
N SER A 80 -16.26 3.15 -3.60
CA SER A 80 -16.46 3.99 -4.79
C SER A 80 -15.78 5.35 -4.67
N MET A 81 -15.85 5.97 -3.49
CA MET A 81 -15.27 7.28 -3.17
C MET A 81 -13.73 7.29 -3.10
N HIS A 82 -13.08 6.13 -2.95
CA HIS A 82 -11.62 6.03 -2.86
C HIS A 82 -11.00 5.92 -4.25
N GLU A 83 -10.37 6.99 -4.72
CA GLU A 83 -9.82 7.04 -6.09
C GLU A 83 -8.63 6.09 -6.25
N ALA A 84 -8.72 5.20 -7.24
CA ALA A 84 -7.66 4.26 -7.56
C ALA A 84 -6.73 4.86 -8.62
N HIS A 85 -5.48 5.09 -8.26
CA HIS A 85 -4.46 5.59 -9.17
C HIS A 85 -3.61 4.46 -9.74
N ARG A 86 -3.66 4.24 -11.06
CA ARG A 86 -2.94 3.14 -11.69
C ARG A 86 -1.47 3.46 -11.95
N ILE A 87 -0.57 2.69 -11.36
CA ILE A 87 0.86 2.66 -11.68
C ILE A 87 1.11 1.59 -12.73
N ARG A 88 1.49 2.00 -13.93
CA ARG A 88 1.73 1.12 -15.06
C ARG A 88 3.05 0.38 -14.91
N GLY A 89 2.99 -0.93 -15.18
CA GLY A 89 4.17 -1.76 -15.40
C GLY A 89 4.85 -1.44 -16.72
N PHE A 90 6.01 -2.05 -16.96
CA PHE A 90 6.82 -1.82 -18.15
C PHE A 90 7.60 -3.06 -18.56
N LEU A 91 8.11 -3.05 -19.79
CA LEU A 91 9.03 -4.06 -20.30
C LEU A 91 10.44 -3.48 -20.33
N ARG A 92 11.43 -4.22 -19.82
CA ARG A 92 12.85 -3.86 -19.97
C ARG A 92 13.67 -5.13 -20.20
N ASP A 93 14.50 -5.11 -21.24
CA ASP A 93 15.39 -6.22 -21.60
C ASP A 93 14.65 -7.58 -21.71
N GLY A 94 13.41 -7.55 -22.22
CA GLY A 94 12.55 -8.73 -22.35
C GLY A 94 11.91 -9.21 -21.03
N VAL A 95 12.18 -8.55 -19.91
CA VAL A 95 11.59 -8.83 -18.60
C VAL A 95 10.40 -7.90 -18.36
N SER A 96 9.24 -8.50 -18.03
CA SER A 96 8.04 -7.76 -17.65
C SER A 96 8.08 -7.40 -16.17
N PHE A 97 7.84 -6.13 -15.88
CA PHE A 97 7.67 -5.60 -14.54
C PHE A 97 6.20 -5.27 -14.32
N GLY A 98 5.58 -5.87 -13.30
CA GLY A 98 4.15 -5.71 -12.99
C GLY A 98 3.76 -4.25 -12.68
N GLY A 99 2.48 -3.92 -12.75
CA GLY A 99 2.00 -2.64 -12.27
C GLY A 99 1.63 -2.69 -10.78
N ALA A 100 0.99 -1.63 -10.33
CA ALA A 100 0.36 -1.53 -9.03
C ALA A 100 -0.82 -0.55 -9.08
N THR A 101 -1.68 -0.62 -8.09
CA THR A 101 -2.73 0.38 -7.88
C THR A 101 -2.44 1.10 -6.57
N ALA A 102 -2.48 2.43 -6.59
CA ALA A 102 -2.20 3.27 -5.44
C ALA A 102 -3.44 4.04 -4.99
N PHE A 103 -3.58 4.25 -3.69
CA PHE A 103 -4.61 5.07 -3.08
C PHE A 103 -3.97 6.12 -2.19
N SER A 104 -4.22 7.40 -2.47
CA SER A 104 -3.70 8.50 -1.64
C SER A 104 -4.22 8.41 -0.21
N ALA A 105 -3.35 8.68 0.74
CA ALA A 105 -3.69 8.51 2.15
C ALA A 105 -2.83 9.40 3.07
N LEU A 106 -3.30 9.58 4.29
CA LEU A 106 -2.56 10.20 5.39
C LEU A 106 -2.23 9.14 6.43
N LEU A 107 -0.94 9.00 6.75
CA LEU A 107 -0.48 8.13 7.84
C LEU A 107 -0.32 8.96 9.12
N GLU A 108 -0.90 8.48 10.21
CA GLU A 108 -0.92 9.11 11.53
C GLU A 108 -0.21 8.20 12.56
N SER A 109 0.76 8.75 13.29
CA SER A 109 1.40 8.09 14.44
C SER A 109 1.98 9.12 15.41
N GLY A 110 1.84 8.89 16.72
CA GLY A 110 2.43 9.77 17.75
C GLY A 110 2.01 11.24 17.67
N GLY A 111 0.80 11.53 17.17
CA GLY A 111 0.30 12.89 16.95
C GLY A 111 0.90 13.61 15.73
N GLN A 112 1.73 12.92 14.94
CA GLN A 112 2.29 13.40 13.69
C GLN A 112 1.53 12.79 12.51
N THR A 113 1.45 13.54 11.41
CA THR A 113 0.82 13.08 10.16
C THR A 113 1.78 13.20 8.99
N THR A 114 1.66 12.31 8.01
CA THR A 114 2.45 12.35 6.78
C THR A 114 1.64 11.87 5.57
N GLU A 115 1.66 12.68 4.51
CA GLU A 115 1.14 12.32 3.19
C GLU A 115 1.84 11.08 2.63
N CYS A 116 1.06 10.13 2.14
CA CYS A 116 1.52 8.85 1.63
C CYS A 116 0.52 8.28 0.61
N ALA A 117 0.78 7.07 0.14
CA ALA A 117 -0.20 6.26 -0.55
C ALA A 117 -0.08 4.80 -0.14
N ILE A 118 -1.22 4.11 -0.06
CA ILE A 118 -1.25 2.65 -0.07
C ILE A 118 -0.91 2.18 -1.48
N LEU A 119 -0.06 1.18 -1.60
CA LEU A 119 0.31 0.54 -2.86
C LEU A 119 -0.13 -0.93 -2.84
N ILE A 120 -0.89 -1.34 -3.86
CA ILE A 120 -1.32 -2.73 -4.06
C ILE A 120 -0.67 -3.23 -5.34
N PRO A 121 0.44 -3.99 -5.25
CA PRO A 121 1.11 -4.55 -6.43
C PRO A 121 0.25 -5.60 -7.14
N ASP A 122 0.36 -5.67 -8.47
CA ASP A 122 -0.30 -6.73 -9.26
C ASP A 122 0.19 -8.13 -8.89
N LEU A 123 1.47 -8.20 -8.52
CA LEU A 123 2.19 -9.42 -8.22
C LEU A 123 2.59 -9.40 -6.75
N THR A 124 1.64 -9.72 -5.89
CA THR A 124 1.88 -9.90 -4.45
C THR A 124 1.40 -11.27 -3.98
N ARG A 125 2.11 -11.84 -3.00
CA ARG A 125 1.69 -13.05 -2.28
C ARG A 125 1.23 -12.74 -0.85
N HIS A 126 1.45 -11.51 -0.39
CA HIS A 126 1.00 -11.10 0.94
C HIS A 126 -0.41 -10.54 0.80
N THR A 127 -1.36 -11.18 1.48
CA THR A 127 -2.78 -10.84 1.46
C THR A 127 -3.17 -9.89 2.59
N ASP A 128 -2.40 -9.95 3.67
CA ASP A 128 -2.56 -9.31 4.98
C ASP A 128 -1.49 -8.24 5.27
N VAL A 129 -0.75 -7.83 4.24
CA VAL A 129 0.23 -6.74 4.34
C VAL A 129 -0.17 -5.58 3.43
N VAL A 130 -0.28 -4.40 4.03
CA VAL A 130 -0.41 -3.12 3.32
C VAL A 130 0.98 -2.56 3.08
N GLU A 131 1.30 -2.26 1.83
CA GLU A 131 2.53 -1.54 1.47
C GLU A 131 2.25 -0.05 1.37
N VAL A 132 3.02 0.78 2.07
CA VAL A 132 2.84 2.23 2.10
C VAL A 132 4.06 2.90 1.50
N ILE A 133 3.83 3.84 0.57
CA ILE A 133 4.86 4.64 -0.07
C ILE A 133 4.70 6.11 0.29
N ALA A 134 5.82 6.82 0.42
CA ALA A 134 5.84 8.26 0.70
C ALA A 134 7.13 8.88 0.15
N CYS A 135 7.17 10.21 0.06
CA CYS A 135 8.41 10.92 -0.29
C CYS A 135 9.49 10.82 0.80
N ALA A 136 9.09 10.52 2.04
CA ALA A 136 9.99 10.42 3.19
C ALA A 136 10.20 8.97 3.63
N PHE A 137 11.33 8.71 4.29
CA PHE A 137 11.52 7.46 5.02
C PHE A 137 10.65 7.46 6.28
N LEU A 138 9.49 6.80 6.21
CA LEU A 138 8.45 6.88 7.25
C LEU A 138 8.92 6.42 8.63
N ARG A 139 9.78 5.39 8.70
CA ARG A 139 10.33 4.91 9.98
C ARG A 139 11.14 5.97 10.70
N GLU A 140 12.01 6.67 9.98
CA GLU A 140 12.79 7.76 10.59
C GLU A 140 11.90 8.96 10.90
N LYS A 141 11.07 9.39 9.94
CA LYS A 141 10.25 10.60 10.08
C LYS A 141 9.29 10.52 11.27
N LEU A 142 8.67 9.36 11.48
CA LEU A 142 7.67 9.13 12.53
C LEU A 142 8.21 8.30 13.69
N SER A 143 9.52 8.03 13.72
CA SER A 143 10.20 7.23 14.75
C SER A 143 9.59 5.83 14.95
N LEU A 144 9.18 5.16 13.86
CA LEU A 144 8.50 3.86 13.89
C LEU A 144 9.48 2.68 13.95
N GLN A 145 9.14 1.70 14.76
CA GLN A 145 9.79 0.40 14.90
C GLN A 145 8.80 -0.72 14.54
N ASP A 146 9.30 -1.95 14.44
CA ASP A 146 8.39 -3.09 14.31
C ASP A 146 7.49 -3.18 15.55
N ASP A 147 6.28 -3.70 15.34
CA ASP A 147 5.21 -3.81 16.34
C ASP A 147 4.54 -2.47 16.75
N ASP A 148 5.01 -1.33 16.22
CA ASP A 148 4.30 -0.06 16.39
C ASP A 148 2.96 -0.07 15.64
N ILE A 149 1.92 0.48 16.27
CA ILE A 149 0.60 0.61 15.68
C ILE A 149 0.47 1.99 15.04
N VAL A 150 0.04 2.02 13.77
CA VAL A 150 -0.21 3.25 13.02
C VAL A 150 -1.61 3.25 12.41
N SER A 151 -2.14 4.46 12.15
CA SER A 151 -3.42 4.63 11.46
C SER A 151 -3.21 5.23 10.08
N ILE A 152 -3.93 4.74 9.08
CA ILE A 152 -3.96 5.27 7.73
C ILE A 152 -5.38 5.72 7.39
N GLN A 153 -5.52 7.00 7.06
CA GLN A 153 -6.74 7.55 6.50
C GLN A 153 -6.64 7.55 4.98
N VAL A 154 -7.42 6.69 4.31
CA VAL A 154 -7.53 6.63 2.85
C VAL A 154 -8.51 7.70 2.35
N ASN A 155 -8.07 8.49 1.37
CA ASN A 155 -8.83 9.57 0.75
C ASN A 155 -9.94 9.03 -0.15
#